data_AF-A0A660VEE0-F1
#
_entry.id   AF-A0A660VEE0-F1
#
_cell.length_a   1.000
_cell.length_b   1.000
_cell.length_c   1.000
_cell.angle_alpha   90.00
_cell.angle_beta   90.00
_cell.angle_gamma   90.00
#
_symmetry.space_group_name_H-M   'P 1'
#
loop_
_entity.id
_entity.type
_entity.pdbx_description
1 polymer ?
#
loop_
_entity_poly.entity_id
_entity_poly.type
_entity_poly.pdbx_seq_one_letter_code
_entity_poly.pdbx_strand_id
1 'polypeptide(L)'
;MQVLGEGERRQRHGHGPWSPWLLVHGSADDIVPAEHSRYIHAASGGRSELVVLEGVGHSFSGAGLDQLVLSVAPWLLGLLGLLGLRYVQG
;
A
#
# COMPACT_ATOMS: atom_id res chain seq x y z
N MET A 1 -35.80 29.17 5.49
CA MET A 1 -35.03 29.31 4.24
C MET A 1 -33.57 29.03 4.58
N GLN A 2 -33.12 27.79 4.37
CA GLN A 2 -31.76 27.37 4.68
C GLN A 2 -31.13 26.90 3.37
N VAL A 3 -30.24 27.72 2.81
CA VAL A 3 -29.45 27.37 1.63
C VAL A 3 -28.26 26.56 2.14
N LEU A 4 -28.27 25.26 1.86
CA LEU A 4 -27.13 24.39 2.10
C LEU A 4 -26.10 24.68 1.00
N GLY A 5 -24.91 25.16 1.39
CA GLY A 5 -23.78 25.33 0.50
C GLY A 5 -23.35 24.00 -0.10
N GLU A 6 -23.32 23.95 -1.42
CA GLU A 6 -23.00 22.78 -2.22
C GLU A 6 -21.59 22.28 -1.91
N GLY A 7 -21.51 21.03 -1.46
CA GLY A 7 -20.27 20.33 -1.27
C GLY A 7 -19.53 20.15 -2.59
N GLU A 8 -18.33 20.71 -2.66
CA GLU A 8 -17.31 20.44 -3.67
C GLU A 8 -17.07 18.91 -3.75
N ARG A 9 -17.74 18.25 -4.69
CA ARG A 9 -17.53 16.83 -4.99
C ARG A 9 -16.18 16.66 -5.68
N ARG A 10 -15.13 16.51 -4.88
CA ARG A 10 -13.85 15.96 -5.35
C ARG A 10 -14.10 14.60 -6.00
N GLN A 11 -13.63 14.46 -7.23
CA GLN A 11 -13.75 13.24 -8.04
C GLN A 11 -13.12 12.06 -7.28
N ARG A 12 -13.96 11.14 -6.81
CA ARG A 12 -13.55 9.91 -6.12
C ARG A 12 -13.42 8.82 -7.17
N HIS A 13 -12.21 8.52 -7.62
CA HIS A 13 -11.96 7.29 -8.35
C HIS A 13 -11.80 6.13 -7.34
N GLY A 14 -12.73 5.17 -7.38
CA GLY A 14 -12.68 3.91 -6.61
C GLY A 14 -13.95 3.65 -5.80
N HIS A 15 -14.90 2.90 -6.36
CA HIS A 15 -16.19 2.58 -5.74
C HIS A 15 -16.11 1.26 -4.94
N GLY A 16 -16.01 1.37 -3.61
CA GLY A 16 -16.14 0.28 -2.62
C GLY A 16 -15.75 0.76 -1.20
N PRO A 17 -16.29 0.18 -0.11
CA PRO A 17 -15.95 0.60 1.24
C PRO A 17 -14.48 0.26 1.55
N TRP A 18 -13.69 1.30 1.84
CA TRP A 18 -12.42 1.31 2.58
C TRP A 18 -11.56 0.03 2.55
N SER A 19 -11.18 -0.46 1.37
CA SER A 19 -10.19 -1.54 1.32
C SER A 19 -8.80 -0.99 1.66
N PRO A 20 -8.07 -1.60 2.61
CA PRO A 20 -6.67 -1.26 2.86
C PRO A 20 -5.80 -1.75 1.71
N TRP A 21 -4.83 -0.95 1.27
CA TRP A 21 -3.93 -1.30 0.17
C TRP A 21 -2.47 -1.28 0.62
N LEU A 22 -1.68 -2.22 0.15
CA LEU A 22 -0.22 -2.20 0.28
C LEU A 22 0.39 -1.73 -1.04
N LEU A 23 1.16 -0.65 -0.98
CA LEU A 23 2.03 -0.21 -2.07
C LEU A 23 3.43 -0.79 -1.83
N VAL A 24 3.97 -1.53 -2.79
CA VAL A 24 5.35 -2.01 -2.76
C VAL A 24 6.09 -1.47 -3.97
N HIS A 25 7.23 -0.84 -3.77
CA HIS A 25 8.00 -0.20 -4.84
C HIS A 25 9.49 -0.48 -4.72
N GLY A 26 10.19 -0.71 -5.82
CA GLY A 26 11.64 -0.87 -5.84
C GLY A 26 12.36 0.48 -5.87
N SER A 27 13.28 0.75 -4.94
CA SER A 27 14.06 2.01 -4.90
C SER A 27 14.94 2.25 -6.13
N ALA A 28 15.30 1.19 -6.86
CA ALA A 28 16.11 1.23 -8.07
C ALA A 28 15.29 0.97 -9.34
N ASP A 29 13.96 1.15 -9.28
CA ASP A 29 13.09 1.12 -10.46
C ASP A 29 13.44 2.30 -11.40
N ASP A 30 13.94 1.96 -12.58
CA ASP A 30 14.39 2.88 -13.61
C ASP A 30 13.30 3.24 -14.64
N ILE A 31 12.14 2.58 -14.58
CA ILE A 31 11.00 2.81 -15.47
C ILE A 31 9.94 3.68 -14.78
N VAL A 32 9.65 3.39 -13.51
CA VAL A 32 8.67 4.11 -12.70
C VAL A 32 9.32 4.59 -11.41
N PRO A 33 9.56 5.91 -11.25
CA PRO A 33 10.16 6.45 -10.04
C PRO A 33 9.33 6.15 -8.77
N ALA A 34 10.01 5.82 -7.67
CA ALA A 34 9.37 5.49 -6.39
C ALA A 34 8.55 6.66 -5.80
N GLU A 35 8.82 7.88 -6.23
CA GLU A 35 8.07 9.09 -5.89
C GLU A 35 6.59 8.96 -6.27
N HIS A 36 6.26 8.22 -7.33
CA HIS A 36 4.87 7.98 -7.72
C HIS A 36 4.11 7.21 -6.63
N SER A 37 4.71 6.14 -6.10
CA SER A 37 4.14 5.39 -4.98
C SER A 37 4.04 6.23 -3.70
N ARG A 38 5.01 7.12 -3.45
CA ARG A 38 4.95 8.08 -2.33
C ARG A 38 3.80 9.08 -2.49
N TYR A 39 3.56 9.60 -3.70
CA TYR A 39 2.44 10.49 -3.97
C TYR A 39 1.09 9.81 -3.77
N ILE A 40 0.94 8.56 -4.26
CA ILE A 40 -0.29 7.78 -4.04
C ILE A 40 -0.49 7.51 -2.54
N HIS A 41 0.56 7.17 -1.81
CA HIS A 41 0.48 6.96 -0.37
C HIS A 41 0.03 8.23 0.37
N ALA A 42 0.62 9.38 0.07
CA ALA A 42 0.21 10.67 0.64
C ALA A 42 -1.25 11.03 0.29
N ALA A 43 -1.69 10.71 -0.93
CA ALA A 43 -3.06 10.94 -1.38
C ALA A 43 -4.07 9.89 -0.87
N SER A 44 -3.61 8.81 -0.22
CA SER A 44 -4.47 7.68 0.16
C SER A 44 -5.47 8.01 1.27
N GLY A 45 -5.23 9.08 2.02
CA GLY A 45 -6.03 9.44 3.19
C GLY A 45 -5.87 8.46 4.34
N GLY A 46 -4.67 7.89 4.52
CA GLY A 46 -4.34 6.94 5.59
C GLY A 46 -4.81 5.51 5.35
N ARG A 47 -5.20 5.17 4.11
CA ARG A 47 -5.72 3.85 3.74
C ARG A 47 -4.66 2.91 3.19
N SER A 48 -3.48 3.43 2.87
CA SER A 48 -2.39 2.62 2.36
C SER A 48 -1.20 2.55 3.30
N GLU A 49 -0.50 1.44 3.21
CA GLU A 49 0.87 1.27 3.67
C GLU A 49 1.80 1.35 2.47
N LEU A 50 3.03 1.80 2.67
CA LEU A 50 4.05 1.87 1.63
C LEU A 50 5.33 1.17 2.10
N VAL A 51 5.79 0.23 1.28
CA VAL A 51 7.08 -0.44 1.44
C VAL A 51 7.95 -0.11 0.24
N VAL A 52 9.14 0.44 0.49
CA VAL A 52 10.16 0.66 -0.54
C VAL A 52 11.28 -0.37 -0.34
N LEU A 53 11.54 -1.17 -1.36
CA LEU A 53 12.54 -2.23 -1.34
C LEU A 53 13.89 -1.69 -1.82
N GLU A 54 14.92 -1.81 -0.98
CA GLU A 54 16.24 -1.23 -1.25
C GLU A 54 16.96 -2.01 -2.37
N GLY A 55 17.50 -1.29 -3.35
CA GLY A 55 18.22 -1.86 -4.50
C GLY A 55 17.37 -2.66 -5.50
N VAL A 56 16.05 -2.70 -5.35
CA VAL A 56 15.16 -3.48 -6.21
C VAL A 56 14.68 -2.64 -7.41
N GLY A 57 14.77 -3.21 -8.61
CA GLY A 57 14.29 -2.59 -9.86
C GLY A 57 12.86 -2.99 -10.24
N HIS A 58 12.41 -2.53 -11.41
CA HIS A 58 11.02 -2.63 -11.88
C HIS A 58 10.44 -4.06 -11.88
N SER A 59 11.27 -5.07 -12.18
CA SER A 59 10.84 -6.46 -12.35
C SER A 59 10.76 -7.26 -11.05
N PHE A 60 11.24 -6.72 -9.91
CA PHE A 60 11.36 -7.44 -8.64
C PHE A 60 12.11 -8.78 -8.73
N SER A 61 13.04 -8.94 -9.68
CA SER A 61 13.74 -10.22 -9.90
C SER A 61 14.83 -10.50 -8.85
N GLY A 62 15.29 -11.76 -8.78
CA GLY A 62 16.38 -12.17 -7.90
C GLY A 62 16.03 -11.98 -6.42
N ALA A 63 16.95 -11.40 -5.65
CA ALA A 63 16.72 -11.09 -4.23
C ALA A 63 15.55 -10.10 -4.00
N GLY A 64 15.14 -9.35 -5.04
CA GLY A 64 13.95 -8.49 -4.97
C GLY A 64 12.65 -9.26 -4.83
N LEU A 65 12.59 -10.52 -5.30
CA LEU A 65 11.40 -11.36 -5.21
C LEU A 65 11.17 -11.79 -3.76
N ASP A 66 12.23 -12.20 -3.08
CA ASP A 66 12.17 -12.58 -1.66
C ASP A 66 11.73 -11.39 -0.80
N GLN A 67 12.29 -10.21 -1.05
CA GLN A 67 11.89 -8.98 -0.36
C GLN A 67 10.42 -8.63 -0.58
N LEU A 68 9.92 -8.80 -1.81
CA LEU A 68 8.50 -8.60 -2.14
C LEU A 68 7.61 -9.58 -1.38
N VAL A 69 7.93 -10.89 -1.42
CA VAL A 69 7.15 -11.93 -0.75
C VAL A 69 7.13 -11.73 0.76
N LEU A 70 8.28 -11.42 1.36
CA LEU A 70 8.42 -11.15 2.79
C LEU A 70 7.69 -9.88 3.23
N SER A 71 7.40 -8.95 2.32
CA SER A 71 6.59 -7.77 2.60
C SER A 71 5.08 -8.05 2.45
N VAL A 72 4.70 -8.74 1.38
CA VAL A 72 3.28 -8.93 1.00
C VAL A 72 2.61 -10.03 1.82
N ALA A 73 3.27 -11.18 2.03
CA ALA A 73 2.63 -12.32 2.68
C ALA A 73 2.24 -12.03 4.15
N PRO A 74 3.11 -11.44 5.00
CA PRO A 74 2.70 -11.04 6.35
C PRO A 74 1.57 -10.02 6.34
N TRP A 75 1.60 -9.04 5.44
CA TRP A 75 0.55 -8.03 5.34
C TRP A 75 -0.83 -8.67 5.04
N LEU A 76 -0.90 -9.59 4.07
CA LEU A 76 -2.12 -10.33 3.76
C LEU A 76 -2.61 -11.17 4.94
N LEU A 77 -1.70 -11.86 5.63
CA LEU A 77 -2.05 -12.65 6.82
C LEU A 77 -2.56 -11.77 7.96
N GLY A 78 -2.02 -10.54 8.10
CA GLY A 78 -2.47 -9.55 9.07
C GLY A 78 -3.89 -9.08 8.79
N LEU A 79 -4.20 -8.78 7.53
CA LEU A 79 -5.55 -8.41 7.11
C LEU A 79 -6.59 -9.50 7.35
N LEU A 80 -6.20 -10.77 7.19
CA LEU A 80 -7.07 -11.92 7.43
C LEU A 80 -7.15 -12.31 8.92
N GLY A 81 -6.47 -11.58 9.82
CA GLY A 81 -6.42 -11.88 11.25
C GLY A 81 -5.62 -13.14 11.60
N LEU A 82 -4.87 -13.70 10.65
CA LEU A 82 -4.14 -14.97 10.80
C LEU A 82 -2.80 -14.81 11.50
N LEU A 83 -2.27 -13.59 11.61
CA LEU A 83 -1.06 -13.29 12.39
C LEU A 83 -1.29 -13.28 13.92
N GLY A 84 -2.55 -13.27 14.38
CA GLY A 84 -2.90 -13.29 15.81
C GLY A 84 -2.84 -14.67 16.50
N LEU A 85 -2.58 -15.75 15.75
CA LEU A 85 -2.60 -17.13 16.29
C LEU A 85 -1.24 -17.67 16.73
N ARG A 86 -0.17 -16.86 16.71
CA ARG A 86 1.18 -17.32 17.10
C ARG A 86 2.00 -16.24 17.82
N TYR A 87 1.71 -16.05 19.11
CA TYR A 87 2.76 -15.76 20.12
C TYR A 87 2.26 -16.11 21.54
N VAL A 88 2.09 -17.41 21.83
CA VAL A 88 2.33 -17.96 23.17
C VAL A 88 3.54 -18.85 22.98
N GLN A 89 4.71 -18.33 23.35
CA GLN A 89 5.88 -19.15 23.63
C GLN A 89 5.99 -19.24 25.15
N GLY A 90 5.94 -20.46 25.66
CA GLY A 90 6.37 -20.82 27.01
C GLY A 90 7.87 -21.09 27.04
#